data_AF-A0A1V4STL1-F1
#
_entry.id   AF-A0A1V4STL1-F1
#
_cell.length_a   1.000
_cell.length_b   1.000
_cell.length_c   1.000
_cell.angle_alpha   90.00
_cell.angle_beta   90.00
_cell.angle_gamma   90.00
#
_symmetry.space_group_name_H-M   'P 1'
#
loop_
_entity.id
_entity.type
_entity.pdbx_description
1 polymer ?
#
loop_
_entity_poly.entity_id
_entity_poly.type
_entity_poly.pdbx_seq_one_letter_code
_entity_poly.pdbx_strand_id
1 'polypeptide(L)'
;MGMPCIKSSGIQKEEAITDVIESIALMEAALSHILNAEGEKIQAVVGTLHHRPQNSDKCCPPSCLIAKDPEELLKINKSVESVINAITSLELILQKKLSLVSYRCGC
;
A
#
# COMPACT_ATOMS: atom_id res chain seq x y z
N MET A 1 -18.25 1.55 -24.65
CA MET A 1 -17.80 2.64 -23.77
C MET A 1 -16.62 3.30 -24.46
N GLY A 2 -16.78 4.54 -24.92
CA GLY A 2 -15.71 5.26 -25.63
C GLY A 2 -14.62 5.71 -24.66
N MET A 3 -13.36 5.75 -25.13
CA MET A 3 -12.24 6.22 -24.32
C MET A 3 -12.49 7.68 -23.89
N PRO A 4 -12.33 8.03 -22.59
CA PRO A 4 -12.50 9.39 -22.13
C PRO A 4 -11.55 10.34 -22.87
N CYS A 5 -12.08 11.44 -23.42
CA CYS A 5 -11.27 12.51 -24.00
C CYS A 5 -10.96 13.55 -22.91
N ILE A 6 -9.71 13.60 -22.46
CA ILE A 6 -9.25 14.61 -21.51
C ILE A 6 -8.90 15.88 -22.29
N LYS A 7 -9.66 16.95 -22.05
CA LYS A 7 -9.38 18.29 -22.60
C LYS A 7 -8.47 19.06 -21.65
N SER A 8 -7.65 19.97 -22.18
CA SER A 8 -6.85 20.88 -21.36
C SER A 8 -7.76 21.74 -20.50
N SER A 9 -7.48 21.79 -19.19
CA SER A 9 -8.06 22.75 -18.27
C SER A 9 -7.21 24.04 -18.25
N GLY A 10 -7.77 25.13 -17.70
CA GLY A 10 -7.06 26.40 -17.52
C GLY A 10 -6.08 26.43 -16.33
N ILE A 11 -5.69 25.26 -15.81
CA ILE A 11 -4.76 25.16 -14.68
C ILE A 11 -3.35 25.56 -15.10
N GLN A 12 -2.61 26.16 -14.18
CA GLN A 12 -1.21 26.48 -14.43
C GLN A 12 -0.36 25.22 -14.39
N LYS A 13 0.78 25.23 -15.09
CA LYS A 13 1.67 24.07 -15.16
C LYS A 13 2.16 23.66 -13.77
N GLU A 14 2.47 24.63 -12.93
CA GLU A 14 2.96 24.46 -11.56
C GLU A 14 1.90 23.81 -10.66
N GLU A 15 0.64 24.20 -10.84
CA GLU A 15 -0.52 23.60 -10.16
C GLU A 15 -0.70 22.14 -10.60
N ALA A 16 -0.67 21.87 -11.91
CA ALA A 16 -0.76 20.50 -12.43
C ALA A 16 0.39 19.58 -11.94
N ILE A 17 1.61 20.11 -11.80
CA ILE A 17 2.74 19.36 -11.22
C ILE A 17 2.47 19.06 -9.74
N THR A 18 1.99 20.05 -8.99
CA THR A 18 1.65 19.91 -7.57
C THR A 18 0.57 18.85 -7.39
N ASP A 19 -0.49 18.88 -8.20
CA ASP A 19 -1.58 17.90 -8.17
C ASP A 19 -1.08 16.47 -8.43
N VAL A 20 -0.14 16.31 -9.38
CA VAL A 20 0.48 15.00 -9.66
C VAL A 20 1.27 14.51 -8.45
N ILE A 21 2.09 15.37 -7.83
CA ILE A 21 2.87 15.02 -6.64
C ILE A 21 1.95 14.68 -5.47
N GLU A 22 0.90 15.48 -5.23
CA GLU A 22 -0.10 15.22 -4.21
C GLU A 22 -0.79 13.87 -4.43
N SER A 23 -1.15 13.54 -5.67
CA SER A 23 -1.76 12.24 -5.99
C SER A 23 -0.83 11.06 -5.65
N ILE A 24 0.48 11.22 -5.87
CA ILE A 24 1.49 10.20 -5.53
C ILE A 24 1.61 10.08 -4.01
N ALA A 25 1.70 11.19 -3.29
CA ALA A 25 1.77 11.20 -1.83
C ALA A 25 0.54 10.52 -1.19
N LEU A 26 -0.66 10.76 -1.74
CA LEU A 26 -1.89 10.08 -1.28
C LEU A 26 -1.86 8.57 -1.53
N MET A 27 -1.30 8.13 -2.66
CA MET A 27 -1.12 6.70 -2.94
C MET A 27 -0.08 6.09 -1.99
N GLU A 28 1.05 6.73 -1.74
CA GLU A 28 2.07 6.27 -0.79
C GLU A 28 1.50 6.14 0.64
N ALA A 29 0.68 7.11 1.08
CA ALA A 29 -0.02 7.02 2.35
C ALA A 29 -0.96 5.79 2.41
N ALA A 30 -1.74 5.53 1.36
CA ALA A 30 -2.58 4.35 1.28
C ALA A 30 -1.76 3.04 1.29
N LEU A 31 -0.62 3.01 0.59
CA LEU A 31 0.28 1.86 0.57
C LEU A 31 0.91 1.57 1.93
N SER A 32 1.20 2.60 2.74
CA SER A 32 1.68 2.42 4.11
C SER A 32 0.68 1.64 4.99
N HIS A 33 -0.62 1.90 4.83
CA HIS A 33 -1.66 1.17 5.55
C HIS A 33 -1.76 -0.30 5.10
N ILE A 34 -1.60 -0.56 3.80
CA ILE A 34 -1.58 -1.93 3.28
C ILE A 34 -0.35 -2.68 3.82
N LEU A 35 0.83 -2.09 3.75
CA LEU A 35 2.06 -2.69 4.28
C LEU A 35 1.95 -3.00 5.77
N ASN A 36 1.37 -2.09 6.55
CA ASN A 36 1.12 -2.32 7.97
C ASN A 36 0.14 -3.49 8.20
N ALA A 37 -0.95 -3.55 7.45
CA ALA A 37 -1.92 -4.66 7.56
C ALA A 37 -1.30 -6.01 7.15
N GLU A 38 -0.46 -6.05 6.13
CA GLU A 38 0.30 -7.24 5.75
C GLU A 38 1.33 -7.64 6.84
N GLY A 39 1.91 -6.66 7.53
CA GLY A 39 2.76 -6.88 8.70
C GLY A 39 1.98 -7.48 9.88
N GLU A 40 0.82 -6.92 10.22
CA GLU A 40 -0.06 -7.45 11.27
C GLU A 40 -0.51 -8.88 10.95
N LYS A 41 -0.77 -9.19 9.67
CA LYS A 41 -1.10 -10.55 9.22
C LYS A 41 0.01 -11.55 9.55
N ILE A 42 1.28 -11.20 9.34
CA ILE A 42 2.42 -12.04 9.74
C ILE A 42 2.50 -12.15 11.26
N GLN A 43 2.42 -11.02 11.96
CA GLN A 43 2.48 -10.98 13.42
C GLN A 43 1.38 -11.83 14.07
N ALA A 44 0.18 -11.87 13.48
CA ALA A 44 -0.92 -12.70 13.95
C ALA A 44 -0.56 -14.18 13.93
N VAL A 45 0.01 -14.65 12.82
CA VAL A 45 0.27 -16.08 12.61
C VAL A 45 1.52 -16.59 13.28
N VAL A 46 2.46 -15.71 13.62
CA VAL A 46 3.64 -16.03 14.45
C VAL A 46 3.43 -15.72 15.93
N GLY A 47 2.25 -15.22 16.32
CA GLY A 47 1.88 -14.98 17.72
C GLY A 47 2.52 -13.75 18.36
N THR A 48 3.01 -12.80 17.57
CA THR A 48 3.64 -11.55 18.07
C THR A 48 2.73 -10.33 17.96
N LEU A 49 1.51 -10.48 17.44
CA LEU A 49 0.53 -9.39 17.32
C LEU A 49 -0.09 -9.08 18.67
N HIS A 50 0.11 -7.85 19.15
CA HIS A 50 -0.45 -7.37 20.41
C HIS A 50 -1.63 -6.43 20.15
N HIS A 51 -2.80 -6.97 19.82
CA HIS A 51 -4.01 -6.15 19.86
C HIS A 51 -4.52 -6.05 21.30
N ARG A 52 -4.54 -4.81 21.81
CA ARG A 52 -5.24 -4.50 23.06
C ARG A 52 -6.74 -4.66 22.79
N PRO A 53 -7.45 -5.57 23.49
CA PRO A 53 -8.90 -5.66 23.33
C PRO A 53 -9.49 -4.33 23.79
N GLN A 54 -10.16 -3.62 22.89
CA GLN A 54 -10.78 -2.33 23.24
C GLN A 54 -12.05 -2.54 24.09
N ASN A 55 -12.59 -3.75 24.16
CA ASN A 55 -13.84 -4.08 24.85
C ASN A 55 -13.71 -5.46 25.52
N SER A 56 -14.37 -5.65 26.67
CA SER A 56 -14.36 -6.86 27.52
C SER A 56 -14.99 -8.10 26.91
N ASP A 57 -15.27 -8.09 25.61
CA ASP A 57 -15.69 -9.28 24.90
C ASP A 57 -14.46 -10.15 24.70
N LYS A 58 -14.56 -11.35 25.27
CA LYS A 58 -13.60 -12.45 25.28
C LYS A 58 -13.18 -12.82 23.84
N CYS A 59 -12.38 -11.97 23.22
CA CYS A 59 -11.75 -12.24 21.94
C CYS A 59 -10.82 -13.43 22.17
N CYS A 60 -10.85 -14.37 21.23
CA CYS A 60 -10.08 -15.61 21.30
C CYS A 60 -8.65 -15.34 21.80
N PRO A 61 -8.08 -16.19 22.69
CA PRO A 61 -6.70 -16.01 23.14
C PRO A 61 -5.78 -15.92 21.92
N PRO A 62 -4.65 -15.17 21.97
CA PRO A 62 -3.75 -14.97 20.84
C PRO A 62 -3.32 -16.28 20.15
N SER A 63 -3.38 -17.40 20.86
CA SER A 63 -3.22 -18.77 20.33
C SER A 63 -4.18 -19.20 19.22
N CYS A 64 -5.31 -18.52 19.01
CA CYS A 64 -6.29 -18.89 17.99
C CYS A 64 -5.92 -18.41 16.57
N LEU A 65 -4.99 -17.45 16.45
CA LEU A 65 -4.52 -16.92 15.16
C LEU A 65 -3.14 -17.45 14.76
N ILE A 66 -2.46 -18.16 15.66
CA ILE A 66 -1.15 -18.76 15.38
C ILE A 66 -1.34 -19.88 14.35
N ALA A 67 -0.48 -19.89 13.33
CA ALA A 67 -0.47 -20.95 12.34
C ALA A 67 -0.28 -22.31 13.02
N LYS A 68 -1.14 -23.27 12.68
CA LYS A 68 -1.17 -24.59 13.34
C LYS A 68 -0.17 -25.57 12.73
N ASP A 69 0.27 -25.29 11.52
CA ASP A 69 1.23 -26.09 10.78
C ASP A 69 2.11 -25.21 9.86
N PRO A 70 3.26 -25.73 9.39
CA PRO A 70 4.16 -24.99 8.52
C PRO A 70 3.57 -24.63 7.14
N GLU A 71 2.57 -25.37 6.64
CA GLU A 71 1.97 -25.10 5.33
C GLU A 71 1.10 -23.85 5.39
N GLU A 72 0.34 -23.66 6.46
CA GLU A 72 -0.41 -22.44 6.74
C GLU A 72 0.53 -21.22 6.81
N LEU A 73 1.64 -21.33 7.55
CA LEU A 73 2.63 -20.26 7.65
C LEU A 73 3.23 -19.92 6.27
N LEU A 74 3.62 -20.94 5.50
CA LEU A 74 4.19 -20.75 4.17
C LEU A 74 3.18 -20.12 3.20
N LYS A 75 1.91 -20.52 3.26
CA LYS A 75 0.83 -19.96 2.44
C LYS A 75 0.63 -18.47 2.72
N ILE A 76 0.65 -18.08 3.99
CA ILE A 76 0.49 -16.67 4.39
C ILE A 76 1.71 -15.86 3.96
N ASN A 77 2.92 -16.39 4.16
CA ASN A 77 4.15 -15.72 3.71
C ASN A 77 4.13 -15.48 2.18
N LYS A 78 3.74 -16.48 1.38
CA LYS A 78 3.60 -16.33 -0.07
C LYS A 78 2.54 -15.30 -0.46
N SER A 79 1.44 -15.22 0.30
CA SER A 79 0.41 -14.20 0.06
C SER A 79 0.94 -12.79 0.32
N VAL A 80 1.67 -12.60 1.43
CA VAL A 80 2.29 -11.31 1.79
C VAL A 80 3.34 -10.91 0.75
N GLU A 81 4.20 -11.86 0.35
CA GLU A 81 5.19 -11.67 -0.72
C GLU A 81 4.53 -11.21 -2.03
N SER A 82 3.41 -11.82 -2.42
CA SER A 82 2.67 -11.42 -3.61
C SER A 82 2.15 -9.98 -3.54
N VAL A 83 1.67 -9.53 -2.37
CA VAL A 83 1.22 -8.15 -2.18
C VAL A 83 2.40 -7.19 -2.25
N ILE A 84 3.51 -7.50 -1.58
CA ILE A 84 4.73 -6.69 -1.63
C ILE A 84 5.23 -6.54 -3.07
N ASN A 85 5.29 -7.62 -3.85
CA ASN A 85 5.69 -7.58 -5.26
C ASN A 85 4.78 -6.69 -6.12
N ALA A 86 3.47 -6.72 -5.86
CA ALA A 86 2.51 -5.85 -6.53
C ALA A 86 2.73 -4.36 -6.17
N ILE A 87 2.99 -4.07 -4.88
CA ILE A 87 3.31 -2.72 -4.40
C ILE A 87 4.61 -2.23 -5.03
N THR A 88 5.68 -3.03 -5.04
CA THR A 88 6.95 -2.67 -5.70
C THR A 88 6.76 -2.35 -7.19
N SER A 89 5.89 -3.09 -7.88
CA SER A 89 5.57 -2.81 -9.29
C SER A 89 4.83 -1.48 -9.44
N LEU A 90 3.93 -1.14 -8.51
CA LEU A 90 3.25 0.14 -8.48
C LEU A 90 4.20 1.29 -8.17
N GLU A 91 5.10 1.15 -7.20
CA GLU A 91 6.15 2.13 -6.86
C GLU A 91 7.00 2.50 -8.08
N LEU A 92 7.38 1.50 -8.89
CA LEU A 92 8.10 1.77 -10.15
C LEU A 92 7.26 2.60 -11.14
N ILE A 93 5.94 2.41 -11.18
CA ILE A 93 5.04 3.21 -12.02
C ILE A 93 4.92 4.63 -11.46
N LEU A 94 4.80 4.80 -10.15
CA LEU A 94 4.75 6.12 -9.49
C LEU A 94 6.04 6.91 -9.71
N GLN A 95 7.21 6.26 -9.58
CA GLN A 95 8.50 6.86 -9.92
C GLN A 95 8.57 7.29 -11.39
N LYS A 96 8.06 6.48 -12.32
CA LYS A 96 7.97 6.87 -13.74
C LYS A 96 7.07 8.08 -13.93
N LYS A 97 5.91 8.14 -13.28
CA LYS A 97 5.03 9.34 -13.32
C LYS A 97 5.75 10.58 -12.83
N LEU A 98 6.47 10.48 -11.70
CA LEU A 98 7.24 11.60 -11.14
C LEU A 98 8.37 12.04 -12.09
N SER A 99 9.03 11.10 -12.76
CA SER A 99 10.08 11.41 -13.73
C SER A 99 9.57 12.26 -14.90
N LEU A 100 8.32 12.06 -15.35
CA LEU A 100 7.73 12.83 -16.45
C LEU A 100 7.53 14.31 -16.12
N VAL A 101 7.35 14.65 -14.84
CA VAL A 101 7.18 16.04 -14.37
C VAL A 101 8.47 16.66 -13.86
N SER A 102 9.48 15.84 -13.51
CA SER A 102 10.79 16.31 -13.02
C SER A 102 11.71 16.86 -14.14
N TYR A 103 11.47 16.52 -15.41
CA TYR A 103 12.23 17.09 -16.54
C TYR A 103 11.73 18.49 -16.93
N ARG A 104 12.28 19.53 -16.28
CA ARG A 104 12.67 20.87 -16.81
C ARG A 104 12.48 21.96 -15.74
N CYS A 105 13.52 22.17 -14.95
CA CYS A 105 13.99 23.52 -14.66
C CYS A 105 15.36 23.63 -15.33
N GLY A 106 15.35 23.97 -16.62
CA GLY A 106 16.55 24.41 -17.32
C GLY A 106 16.67 25.90 -17.06
N CYS A 107 17.61 26.27 -16.19
CA CYS A 107 18.23 27.58 -16.22
C CYS A 107 18.93 27.77 -17.57
#